data_AF-A0A0F9HYI3-F1
#
_entry.id   AF-A0A0F9HYI3-F1
#
_cell.length_a   1.000
_cell.length_b   1.000
_cell.length_c   1.000
_cell.angle_alpha   90.00
_cell.angle_beta   90.00
_cell.angle_gamma   90.00
#
_symmetry.space_group_name_H-M   'P 1'
#
loop_
_entity.id
_entity.type
_entity.pdbx_description
1 polymer ?
#
loop_
_entity_poly.entity_id
_entity_poly.type
_entity_poly.pdbx_seq_one_letter_code
_entity_poly.pdbx_strand_id
1 'polypeptide(L)'
;MARPGNKNALGKRWKQTEENRRRISERNRRLWAEEPVPFPGSGIGRSGYREDIDHFVRSRWEANLCRIFRLLNIEYRYEAFTFKLGQLGSYRPDFFLPHRNLFIELKGYDSELAAAKRKASVREYGIRLAVIKGKGYRRMEARFKGQIPAWE
;
A
#
# COMPACT_ATOMS: atom_id res chain seq x y z
N MET A 1 -8.75 -3.29 -26.63
CA MET A 1 -7.97 -2.03 -26.51
C MET A 1 -6.87 -2.21 -25.48
N ALA A 2 -5.59 -2.04 -25.86
CA ALA A 2 -4.43 -2.32 -25.02
C ALA A 2 -4.01 -1.10 -24.18
N ARG A 3 -3.68 -1.31 -22.89
CA ARG A 3 -3.22 -0.27 -21.96
C ARG A 3 -1.84 0.31 -22.38
N PRO A 4 -1.58 1.62 -22.24
CA PRO A 4 -0.27 2.20 -22.50
C PRO A 4 0.74 1.70 -21.46
N GLY A 5 1.84 1.09 -21.92
CA GLY A 5 2.88 0.52 -21.06
C GLY A 5 4.00 1.52 -20.76
N ASN A 6 4.61 1.40 -19.57
CA ASN A 6 5.80 2.16 -19.17
C ASN A 6 6.97 1.91 -20.15
N LYS A 7 7.56 3.01 -20.65
CA LYS A 7 8.72 3.02 -21.55
C LYS A 7 10.01 3.18 -20.73
N ASN A 8 11.11 2.57 -21.15
CA ASN A 8 12.44 2.81 -20.58
C ASN A 8 13.09 4.09 -21.14
N ALA A 9 14.30 4.42 -20.67
CA ALA A 9 15.05 5.62 -21.08
C ALA A 9 15.36 5.73 -22.59
N LEU A 10 15.14 4.66 -23.37
CA LEU A 10 15.25 4.61 -24.83
C LEU A 10 13.87 4.56 -25.53
N GLY A 11 12.79 4.86 -24.81
CA GLY A 11 11.43 4.90 -25.37
C GLY A 11 10.81 3.53 -25.67
N LYS A 12 11.48 2.42 -25.37
CA LYS A 12 10.99 1.05 -25.63
C LYS A 12 10.08 0.60 -24.49
N ARG A 13 8.91 0.04 -24.83
CA ARG A 13 7.98 -0.60 -23.87
C ARG A 13 8.70 -1.76 -23.18
N TRP A 14 8.68 -1.81 -21.85
CA TRP A 14 9.02 -3.04 -21.14
C TRP A 14 7.97 -4.11 -21.50
N LYS A 15 8.34 -5.06 -22.35
CA LYS A 15 7.58 -6.31 -22.53
C LYS A 15 8.31 -7.38 -21.73
N GLN A 16 7.73 -7.84 -20.64
CA GLN A 16 8.17 -9.11 -20.05
C GLN A 16 7.97 -10.19 -21.12
N THR A 17 9.06 -10.84 -21.53
CA THR A 17 8.99 -11.94 -22.50
C THR A 17 8.20 -13.10 -21.90
N GLU A 18 7.56 -13.90 -22.76
CA GLU A 18 6.83 -15.12 -22.37
C GLU A 18 7.71 -16.03 -21.50
N GLU A 19 8.98 -16.13 -21.89
CA GLU A 19 10.02 -16.87 -21.19
C GLU A 19 10.30 -16.30 -19.79
N ASN A 20 10.39 -14.98 -19.64
CA ASN A 20 10.60 -14.35 -18.34
C ASN A 20 9.38 -14.57 -17.42
N ARG A 21 8.16 -14.57 -17.98
CA ARG A 21 6.93 -14.88 -17.23
C ARG A 21 6.91 -16.35 -16.78
N ARG A 22 7.28 -17.29 -17.66
CA ARG A 22 7.39 -18.71 -17.33
C ARG A 22 8.44 -18.93 -16.25
N ARG A 23 9.63 -18.35 -16.40
CA ARG A 23 10.72 -18.43 -15.41
C ARG A 23 10.29 -17.91 -14.03
N ILE A 24 9.61 -16.76 -13.96
CA ILE A 24 9.09 -16.21 -12.70
C ILE A 24 8.00 -17.12 -12.12
N SER A 25 7.11 -17.66 -12.97
CA SER A 25 6.02 -18.55 -12.54
C SER A 25 6.52 -19.89 -12.01
N GLU A 26 7.50 -20.51 -12.67
CA GLU A 26 8.13 -21.76 -12.24
C GLU A 26 8.94 -21.56 -10.97
N ARG A 27 9.71 -20.48 -10.89
CA ARG A 27 10.41 -20.08 -9.66
C ARG A 27 9.44 -19.93 -8.51
N ASN A 28 8.35 -19.16 -8.69
CA ASN A 28 7.35 -18.98 -7.64
C ASN A 28 6.70 -20.31 -7.26
N ARG A 29 6.32 -21.15 -8.23
CA ARG A 29 5.72 -22.48 -7.98
C ARG A 29 6.64 -23.36 -7.12
N ARG A 30 7.93 -23.38 -7.42
CA ARG A 30 8.93 -24.13 -6.64
C ARG A 30 9.06 -23.57 -5.21
N LEU A 31 9.12 -22.26 -5.06
CA LEU A 31 9.17 -21.58 -3.75
C LEU A 31 7.90 -21.82 -2.90
N TRP A 32 6.73 -22.05 -3.52
CA TRP A 32 5.50 -22.38 -2.79
C TRP A 32 5.37 -23.86 -2.42
N ALA A 33 6.18 -24.74 -3.00
CA ALA A 33 6.13 -26.18 -2.78
C ALA A 33 7.14 -26.66 -1.72
N GLU A 34 8.27 -25.95 -1.53
CA GLU A 34 9.37 -26.34 -0.65
C GLU A 34 9.53 -25.35 0.51
N GLU A 35 8.59 -25.36 1.46
CA GLU A 35 8.54 -24.53 2.69
C GLU A 35 8.63 -22.99 2.50
N PRO A 36 8.17 -22.17 3.46
CA PRO A 36 8.22 -20.70 3.31
C PRO A 36 9.66 -20.20 3.44
N VAL A 37 10.42 -20.23 2.34
CA VAL A 37 11.68 -19.49 2.27
C VAL A 37 11.36 -18.00 2.40
N PRO A 38 11.95 -17.29 3.39
CA PRO A 38 11.79 -15.85 3.49
C PRO A 38 12.36 -15.26 2.21
N PHE A 39 11.47 -14.76 1.34
CA PHE A 39 11.90 -13.99 0.18
C PHE A 39 12.83 -12.89 0.70
N PRO A 40 14.10 -12.81 0.26
CA PRO A 40 14.86 -11.59 0.46
C PRO A 40 14.15 -10.55 -0.39
N GLY A 41 13.20 -9.86 0.24
CA GLY A 41 12.32 -8.91 -0.43
C GLY A 41 13.20 -7.91 -1.15
N SER A 42 13.04 -7.81 -2.47
CA SER A 42 13.46 -6.64 -3.24
C SER A 42 13.03 -5.42 -2.43
N GLY A 43 13.98 -4.57 -2.00
CA GLY A 43 13.85 -3.59 -0.91
C GLY A 43 12.72 -2.54 -1.01
N ILE A 44 11.47 -3.00 -1.07
CA ILE A 44 10.25 -2.22 -1.22
C ILE A 44 9.23 -2.82 -0.24
N GLY A 45 9.04 -2.13 0.89
CA GLY A 45 7.97 -2.37 1.87
C GLY A 45 8.07 -3.69 2.65
N ARG A 46 8.67 -3.67 3.85
CA ARG A 46 8.58 -4.79 4.81
C ARG A 46 7.15 -4.89 5.39
N SER A 47 6.30 -5.73 4.80
CA SER A 47 5.04 -6.13 5.45
C SER A 47 5.32 -7.05 6.65
N GLY A 48 4.41 -7.11 7.62
CA GLY A 48 4.50 -8.04 8.73
C GLY A 48 3.71 -7.61 9.96
N TYR A 49 3.63 -8.49 10.96
CA TYR A 49 3.17 -8.15 12.30
C TYR A 49 4.19 -7.23 12.98
N ARG A 50 3.71 -6.37 13.87
CA ARG A 50 4.52 -5.48 14.70
C ARG A 50 3.91 -5.48 16.09
N GLU A 51 4.68 -5.94 17.08
CA GLU A 51 4.22 -6.07 18.46
C GLU A 51 3.79 -4.73 19.07
N ASP A 52 4.49 -3.63 18.73
CA ASP A 52 4.24 -2.31 19.29
C ASP A 52 2.91 -1.67 18.84
N ILE A 53 2.38 -2.08 17.68
CA ILE A 53 1.08 -1.62 17.15
C ILE A 53 0.00 -2.72 17.22
N ASP A 54 0.38 -3.96 17.54
CA ASP A 54 -0.49 -5.12 17.77
C ASP A 54 -1.35 -5.55 16.56
N HIS A 55 -0.84 -5.37 15.34
CA HIS A 55 -1.46 -5.93 14.13
C HIS A 55 -0.49 -6.04 12.94
N PHE A 56 -0.93 -6.75 11.90
CA PHE A 56 -0.21 -6.83 10.62
C PHE A 56 -0.37 -5.55 9.81
N VAL A 57 0.70 -5.12 9.13
CA VAL A 57 0.71 -4.00 8.17
C VAL A 57 1.40 -4.39 6.87
N ARG A 58 1.02 -3.74 5.76
CA ARG A 58 1.54 -4.04 4.41
C ARG A 58 2.78 -3.23 4.06
N SER A 59 3.10 -2.19 4.82
CA SER A 59 4.30 -1.39 4.58
C SER A 59 4.88 -0.73 5.84
N ARG A 60 6.15 -0.33 5.74
CA ARG A 60 6.84 0.47 6.77
C ARG A 60 6.16 1.81 7.01
N TRP A 61 5.63 2.44 5.95
CA TRP A 61 4.93 3.72 6.05
C TRP A 61 3.62 3.58 6.83
N GLU A 62 2.88 2.49 6.63
CA GLU A 62 1.70 2.18 7.43
C GLU A 62 2.07 1.92 8.89
N ALA A 63 3.12 1.13 9.14
CA ALA A 63 3.62 0.87 10.50
C ALA A 63 3.92 2.18 11.25
N ASN A 64 4.67 3.07 10.61
CA ASN A 64 5.03 4.37 11.18
C ASN A 64 3.81 5.28 11.35
N LEU A 65 2.83 5.24 10.44
CA LEU A 65 1.59 6.00 10.63
C LEU A 65 0.75 5.47 11.80
N CYS A 66 0.70 4.15 12.00
CA CYS A 66 0.08 3.55 13.19
C CYS A 66 0.72 4.07 14.49
N ARG A 67 2.06 4.12 14.52
CA ARG A 67 2.82 4.67 15.66
C ARG A 67 2.52 6.13 15.90
N ILE A 68 2.40 6.94 14.84
CA ILE A 68 1.98 8.34 14.95
C ILE A 68 0.56 8.43 15.53
N PHE A 69 -0.38 7.59 15.08
CA PHE A 69 -1.73 7.59 15.65
C PHE A 69 -1.72 7.25 17.14
N ARG A 70 -0.95 6.23 17.58
CA ARG A 70 -0.80 5.90 19.00
C ARG A 70 -0.18 7.05 19.80
N LEU A 71 0.90 7.66 19.30
CA LEU A 71 1.56 8.80 19.94
C LEU A 71 0.61 9.99 20.12
N LEU A 72 -0.26 10.23 19.14
CA LEU A 72 -1.24 11.32 19.15
C LEU A 72 -2.58 10.93 19.79
N ASN A 73 -2.70 9.71 20.32
CA ASN A 73 -3.94 9.15 20.87
C ASN A 73 -5.14 9.24 19.89
N ILE A 74 -4.89 8.92 18.62
CA ILE A 74 -5.89 8.89 17.56
C ILE A 74 -6.41 7.47 17.40
N GLU A 75 -7.70 7.25 17.66
CA GLU A 75 -8.37 5.98 17.33
C GLU A 75 -8.39 5.76 15.81
N TYR A 76 -7.99 4.56 15.38
CA TYR A 76 -8.04 4.15 13.98
C TYR A 76 -8.45 2.69 13.84
N ARG A 77 -8.94 2.32 12.66
CA ARG A 77 -9.16 0.94 12.24
C ARG A 77 -8.38 0.68 10.97
N TYR A 78 -7.47 -0.29 11.00
CA TYR A 78 -6.62 -0.65 9.86
C TYR A 78 -7.39 -1.55 8.87
N GLU A 79 -7.43 -1.16 7.60
CA GLU A 79 -8.06 -1.89 6.49
C GLU A 79 -9.49 -2.40 6.75
N ALA A 80 -10.26 -1.72 7.60
CA ALA A 80 -11.54 -2.21 8.11
C ALA A 80 -12.68 -2.23 7.08
N PHE A 81 -12.51 -1.58 5.93
CA PHE A 81 -13.56 -1.41 4.92
C PHE A 81 -13.09 -1.84 3.54
N THR A 82 -13.96 -2.56 2.83
CA THR A 82 -13.76 -2.92 1.43
C THR A 82 -14.97 -2.47 0.61
N PHE A 83 -14.73 -1.61 -0.37
CA PHE A 83 -15.71 -1.08 -1.30
C PHE A 83 -15.70 -1.90 -2.60
N LYS A 84 -16.87 -2.36 -3.06
CA LYS A 84 -17.01 -3.15 -4.29
C LYS A 84 -17.34 -2.20 -5.45
N LEU A 85 -16.51 -2.19 -6.50
CA LEU A 85 -16.57 -1.24 -7.62
C LEU A 85 -16.88 -1.94 -8.95
N GLY A 86 -17.67 -3.01 -8.91
CA GLY A 86 -18.03 -3.82 -10.07
C GLY A 86 -16.81 -4.31 -10.86
N GLN A 87 -16.78 -4.01 -12.17
CA GLN A 87 -15.69 -4.42 -13.08
C GLN A 87 -14.33 -3.80 -12.72
N LEU A 88 -14.31 -2.70 -11.97
CA LEU A 88 -13.06 -2.09 -11.50
C LEU A 88 -12.43 -2.90 -10.36
N GLY A 89 -13.16 -3.85 -9.77
CA GLY A 89 -12.73 -4.71 -8.66
C GLY A 89 -13.12 -4.12 -7.31
N SER A 90 -12.28 -4.28 -6.29
CA SER A 90 -12.49 -3.65 -4.97
C SER A 90 -11.45 -2.59 -4.65
N TYR A 91 -11.82 -1.71 -3.72
CA TYR A 91 -10.95 -0.72 -3.09
C TYR A 91 -10.99 -0.87 -1.57
N ARG A 92 -9.83 -0.85 -0.93
CA ARG A 92 -9.66 -0.96 0.51
C ARG A 92 -8.69 0.14 0.94
N PRO A 93 -9.19 1.22 1.57
CA PRO A 93 -8.32 2.23 2.18
C PRO A 93 -7.46 1.62 3.27
N ASP A 94 -6.29 2.21 3.51
CA ASP A 94 -5.36 1.72 4.53
C ASP A 94 -5.90 1.93 5.95
N PHE A 95 -6.56 3.07 6.22
CA PHE A 95 -7.08 3.40 7.55
C PHE A 95 -8.46 4.06 7.51
N PHE A 96 -9.22 3.85 8.59
CA PHE A 96 -10.42 4.61 8.92
C PHE A 96 -10.30 5.26 10.30
N LEU A 97 -10.60 6.55 10.40
CA LEU A 97 -10.63 7.33 11.64
C LEU A 97 -12.10 7.56 12.05
N PRO A 98 -12.65 6.79 13.00
CA PRO A 98 -14.08 6.79 13.31
C PRO A 98 -14.59 8.16 13.78
N HIS A 99 -13.86 8.81 14.69
CA HIS A 99 -14.24 10.13 15.22
C HIS A 99 -14.35 11.22 14.15
N ARG A 100 -13.68 11.04 13.01
CA ARG A 100 -13.68 12.03 11.92
C ARG A 100 -14.50 11.58 10.72
N ASN A 101 -15.05 10.36 10.74
CA ASN A 101 -15.60 9.69 9.57
C ASN A 101 -14.73 9.90 8.32
N LEU A 102 -13.44 9.56 8.45
CA LEU A 102 -12.41 9.88 7.47
C LEU A 102 -11.57 8.64 7.16
N PHE A 103 -11.42 8.34 5.87
CA PHE A 103 -10.48 7.35 5.37
C PHE A 103 -9.14 7.98 5.03
N ILE A 104 -8.05 7.27 5.30
CA ILE A 104 -6.68 7.66 4.94
C ILE A 104 -6.10 6.59 4.00
N GLU A 105 -5.47 7.06 2.93
CA GLU A 105 -4.67 6.24 2.01
C GLU A 105 -3.22 6.74 2.00
N LEU A 106 -2.25 5.87 2.26
CA LEU A 106 -0.84 6.11 2.07
C LEU A 106 -0.41 5.67 0.66
N LYS A 107 0.28 6.56 -0.07
CA LYS A 107 0.84 6.23 -1.38
C LYS A 107 2.24 6.80 -1.62
N GLY A 108 3.17 5.89 -1.90
CA GLY A 108 4.47 6.23 -2.49
C GLY A 108 4.40 6.35 -4.01
N TYR A 109 3.83 5.35 -4.68
CA TYR A 109 3.58 5.31 -6.12
C TYR A 109 2.08 5.10 -6.38
N ASP A 110 1.54 5.75 -7.39
CA ASP A 110 0.11 5.76 -7.68
C ASP A 110 -0.15 5.41 -9.15
N SER A 111 -0.76 4.26 -9.40
CA SER A 111 -1.13 3.86 -10.76
C SER A 111 -2.46 4.47 -11.16
N GLU A 112 -2.68 4.67 -12.46
CA GLU A 112 -3.96 5.16 -12.99
C GLU A 112 -5.15 4.32 -12.52
N LEU A 113 -4.98 3.00 -12.45
CA LEU A 113 -6.00 2.08 -11.95
C LEU A 113 -6.29 2.29 -10.46
N ALA A 114 -5.27 2.48 -9.62
CA ALA A 114 -5.45 2.76 -8.20
C ALA A 114 -6.15 4.11 -8.00
N ALA A 115 -5.76 5.14 -8.77
CA ALA A 115 -6.42 6.43 -8.76
C ALA A 115 -7.89 6.35 -9.21
N ALA A 116 -8.19 5.57 -10.25
CA ALA A 116 -9.55 5.33 -10.72
C ALA A 116 -10.41 4.66 -9.65
N LYS A 117 -9.88 3.64 -8.96
CA LYS A 117 -10.56 2.96 -7.84
C LYS A 117 -10.92 3.92 -6.72
N ARG A 118 -9.98 4.76 -6.27
CA ARG A 118 -10.24 5.75 -5.22
C ARG A 118 -11.32 6.75 -5.63
N LYS A 119 -11.24 7.29 -6.85
CA LYS A 119 -12.24 8.21 -7.38
C LYS A 119 -13.63 7.55 -7.45
N ALA A 120 -13.70 6.31 -7.93
CA ALA A 120 -14.94 5.56 -7.98
C ALA A 120 -15.52 5.34 -6.57
N SER A 121 -14.70 4.96 -5.58
CA SER A 121 -15.18 4.79 -4.20
C SER A 121 -15.69 6.07 -3.58
N VAL A 122 -15.00 7.20 -3.76
CA VAL A 122 -15.47 8.51 -3.29
C VAL A 122 -16.81 8.86 -3.94
N ARG A 123 -16.95 8.64 -5.25
CA ARG A 123 -18.18 8.95 -6.00
C ARG A 123 -19.35 8.03 -5.64
N GLU A 124 -19.13 6.72 -5.58
CA GLU A 124 -20.19 5.71 -5.43
C GLU A 124 -20.63 5.52 -3.98
N TYR A 125 -19.72 5.69 -3.02
CA TYR A 125 -19.98 5.48 -1.59
C TYR A 125 -19.96 6.76 -0.77
N GLY A 126 -19.70 7.92 -1.38
CA GLY A 126 -19.68 9.21 -0.68
C GLY A 126 -18.61 9.33 0.41
N ILE A 127 -17.55 8.52 0.34
CA ILE A 127 -16.54 8.46 1.41
C ILE A 127 -15.68 9.72 1.45
N ARG A 128 -15.32 10.16 2.65
CA ARG A 128 -14.31 11.20 2.86
C ARG A 128 -12.94 10.52 2.87
N LEU A 129 -12.09 10.87 1.91
CA LEU A 129 -10.79 10.21 1.71
C LEU A 129 -9.66 11.24 1.64
N ALA A 130 -8.65 11.11 2.50
CA ALA A 130 -7.41 11.86 2.42
C ALA A 130 -6.27 10.95 1.93
N VAL A 131 -5.53 11.41 0.91
CA VAL A 131 -4.39 10.66 0.36
C VAL A 131 -3.09 11.31 0.80
N ILE A 132 -2.31 10.59 1.60
CA ILE A 132 -0.98 10.98 2.04
C ILE A 132 0.04 10.46 1.04
N LYS A 133 0.52 11.37 0.19
CA LYS A 133 1.60 11.09 -0.77
C LYS A 133 2.98 11.23 -0.11
N GLY A 134 4.03 10.79 -0.81
CA GLY A 134 5.40 10.82 -0.29
C GLY A 134 5.91 12.17 0.25
N LYS A 135 5.49 13.32 -0.30
CA LYS A 135 5.83 14.64 0.29
C LYS A 135 5.14 14.85 1.64
N GLY A 136 3.88 14.42 1.76
CA GLY A 136 3.13 14.46 3.01
C GLY A 136 3.72 13.52 4.06
N TYR A 137 4.03 12.29 3.66
CA TYR A 137 4.70 11.31 4.52
C TYR A 137 6.03 11.84 5.06
N ARG A 138 6.91 12.36 4.19
CA ARG A 138 8.21 12.90 4.61
C ARG A 138 8.10 14.05 5.62
N ARG A 139 7.04 14.87 5.56
CA ARG A 139 6.80 15.90 6.59
C ARG A 139 6.44 15.31 7.94
N MET A 140 5.64 14.24 7.95
CA MET A 140 5.32 13.53 9.19
C MET A 140 6.55 12.83 9.75
N GLU A 141 7.32 12.16 8.89
CA GLU A 141 8.58 11.53 9.27
C GLU A 141 9.55 12.52 9.93
N ALA A 142 9.80 13.67 9.29
CA ALA A 142 10.67 14.70 9.87
C ALA A 142 10.20 15.18 11.25
N ARG A 143 8.88 15.23 11.48
CA ARG A 143 8.28 15.69 12.74
C ARG A 143 8.31 14.63 13.84
N PHE A 144 8.06 13.36 13.51
CA PHE A 144 7.74 12.33 14.49
C PHE A 144 8.82 11.26 14.67
N LYS A 145 9.74 11.07 13.70
CA LYS A 145 10.73 9.98 13.77
C LYS A 145 11.57 9.98 15.06
N GLY A 146 11.90 11.17 15.58
CA GLY A 146 12.69 11.32 16.81
C GLY A 146 11.91 11.07 18.11
N GLN A 147 10.58 11.00 18.02
CA GLN A 147 9.68 10.79 19.16
C GLN A 147 9.20 9.33 19.27
N ILE A 148 9.50 8.50 18.27
CA ILE A 148 8.99 7.14 18.14
C ILE A 148 10.19 6.18 18.13
N PRO A 149 10.48 5.48 19.24
CA PRO A 149 11.67 4.61 19.34
C PRO A 149 11.72 3.50 18.29
N ALA A 150 10.57 2.96 17.89
CA ALA A 150 10.45 1.87 16.92
C ALA A 150 10.25 2.35 15.45
N TRP A 151 10.73 3.55 15.10
CA TRP A 151 10.58 4.07 13.74
C TRP A 151 11.32 3.21 12.71
N GLU A 152 10.65 2.88 11.60
CA GLU A 152 11.20 2.11 10.47
C GLU A 152 11.70 3.00 9.33
#